data_AF-A0A1T4PXA5-F1
#
_entry.id   AF-A0A1T4PXA5-F1
#
_cell.length_a   1.000
_cell.length_b   1.000
_cell.length_c   1.000
_cell.angle_alpha   90.00
_cell.angle_beta   90.00
_cell.angle_gamma   90.00
#
_symmetry.space_group_name_H-M   'P 1'
#
loop_
_entity.id
_entity.type
_entity.pdbx_description
1 polymer ?
#
loop_
_entity_poly.entity_id
_entity_poly.type
_entity_poly.pdbx_seq_one_letter_code
_entity_poly.pdbx_strand_id
1 'polypeptide(L)'
;MKRLTLINTGLFVLFFVCCAAAAISTPPLPKYQSWKKSARKVVADKKSLFYGIHYIYADPKAIKGYQAGNKFPEGSRIVVEHFNIKGDNSAVDGPKNMVVLMKKDKSQKNTGGWLYAGYTADGKPSRLDPVKNCFECHQKEVAGRDYVFSGIADFK
;
A
#
# COMPACT_ATOMS: atom_id res chain seq x y z
N MET A 1 67.52 20.40 36.86
CA MET A 1 66.84 19.15 36.45
C MET A 1 65.35 19.29 36.70
N LYS A 2 64.55 19.71 35.70
CA LYS A 2 63.09 19.80 35.81
C LYS A 2 62.48 18.83 34.81
N ARG A 3 61.71 17.86 35.30
CA ARG A 3 61.02 16.84 34.50
C ARG A 3 59.84 17.49 33.78
N LEU A 4 59.75 17.28 32.46
CA LEU A 4 58.66 17.75 31.62
C LEU A 4 57.59 16.63 31.57
N THR A 5 56.43 16.87 32.17
CA THR A 5 55.30 15.94 32.14
C THR A 5 54.42 16.28 30.94
N LEU A 6 54.41 15.42 29.93
CA LEU A 6 53.48 15.49 28.79
C LEU A 6 52.09 15.01 29.25
N ILE A 7 51.13 15.92 29.34
CA ILE A 7 49.71 15.58 29.54
C ILE A 7 49.12 15.33 28.16
N ASN A 8 48.79 14.07 27.89
CA ASN A 8 48.20 13.59 26.65
C ASN A 8 46.70 13.91 26.65
N THR A 9 46.30 15.01 26.01
CA THR A 9 44.88 15.39 25.89
C THR A 9 44.22 14.52 24.81
N GLY A 10 43.63 13.40 25.21
CA GLY A 10 42.86 12.53 24.33
C GLY A 10 41.59 13.23 23.82
N LEU A 11 41.54 13.51 22.52
CA LEU A 11 40.39 14.08 21.84
C LEU A 11 39.31 12.99 21.66
N PHE A 12 38.28 13.01 22.51
CA PHE A 12 37.09 12.17 22.34
C PHE A 12 36.22 12.71 21.19
N VAL A 13 36.33 12.11 20.01
CA VAL A 13 35.47 12.40 18.87
C VAL A 13 34.13 11.69 19.08
N LEU A 14 33.11 12.42 19.55
CA LEU A 14 31.72 11.96 19.52
C LEU A 14 31.26 11.85 18.06
N PHE A 15 31.22 10.61 17.54
CA PHE A 15 30.50 10.30 16.31
C PHE A 15 28.99 10.43 16.59
N PHE A 16 28.44 11.61 16.30
CA PHE A 16 27.00 11.79 16.16
C PHE A 16 26.56 11.05 14.88
N VAL A 17 26.11 9.81 15.04
CA VAL A 17 25.36 9.10 13.99
C VAL A 17 24.02 9.83 13.85
N CYS A 18 23.96 10.74 12.90
CA CYS A 18 22.71 11.37 12.47
C CYS A 18 21.87 10.29 11.79
N CYS A 19 20.97 9.66 12.54
CA CYS A 19 19.98 8.75 11.99
C CYS A 19 18.94 9.61 11.25
N ALA A 20 19.23 9.94 9.99
CA ALA A 20 18.26 10.58 9.11
C ALA A 20 17.09 9.61 8.92
N ALA A 21 15.97 9.87 9.60
CA ALA A 21 14.73 9.17 9.36
C ALA A 21 14.33 9.42 7.90
N ALA A 22 14.51 8.42 7.04
CA ALA A 22 14.05 8.48 5.67
C ALA A 22 12.53 8.65 5.69
N ALA A 23 12.05 9.82 5.26
CA ALA A 23 10.63 10.03 5.05
C ALA A 23 10.14 8.98 4.04
N ILE A 24 9.24 8.10 4.48
CA ILE A 24 8.59 7.11 3.61
C ILE A 24 7.74 7.92 2.64
N SER A 25 8.28 8.21 1.46
CA SER A 25 7.55 8.91 0.41
C SER A 25 6.56 7.94 -0.25
N THR A 26 5.29 8.31 -0.23
CA THR A 26 4.26 7.60 -1.00
C THR A 26 4.66 7.63 -2.48
N PRO A 27 4.79 6.48 -3.16
CA PRO A 27 5.18 6.46 -4.57
C PRO A 27 4.13 7.15 -5.44
N PRO A 28 4.49 7.67 -6.63
CA PRO A 28 3.51 8.20 -7.56
C PRO A 28 2.52 7.10 -7.99
N LEU A 29 1.28 7.50 -8.22
CA LEU A 29 0.25 6.57 -8.69
C LEU A 29 0.63 6.05 -10.09
N PRO A 30 0.72 4.72 -10.31
CA PRO A 30 1.05 4.18 -11.61
C PRO A 30 -0.03 4.49 -12.64
N LYS A 31 0.33 4.44 -13.93
CA LYS A 31 -0.66 4.39 -15.02
C LYS A 31 -1.22 2.96 -15.09
N TYR A 32 -2.39 2.74 -14.50
CA TYR A 32 -3.02 1.41 -14.36
C TYR A 32 -4.23 1.21 -15.26
N GLN A 33 -4.68 2.22 -15.99
CA GLN A 33 -5.92 2.18 -16.76
C GLN A 33 -5.90 1.12 -17.88
N SER A 34 -4.72 0.71 -18.35
CA SER A 34 -4.54 -0.37 -19.32
C SER A 34 -4.37 -1.76 -18.70
N TRP A 35 -4.34 -1.87 -17.37
CA TRP A 35 -4.21 -3.15 -16.68
C TRP A 35 -5.53 -3.92 -16.72
N LYS A 36 -5.47 -5.22 -16.37
CA LYS A 36 -6.68 -6.05 -16.32
C LYS A 36 -7.59 -5.52 -15.21
N LYS A 37 -8.78 -5.06 -15.60
CA LYS A 37 -9.83 -4.56 -14.71
C LYS A 37 -10.73 -5.72 -14.24
N SER A 38 -11.15 -5.68 -12.98
CA SER A 38 -12.12 -6.60 -12.40
C SER A 38 -13.54 -6.29 -12.85
N ALA A 39 -14.45 -7.24 -12.62
CA ALA A 39 -15.88 -6.97 -12.55
C ALA A 39 -16.16 -5.89 -11.49
N ARG A 40 -17.30 -5.21 -11.66
CA ARG A 40 -17.78 -4.18 -10.74
C ARG A 40 -18.19 -4.82 -9.42
N LYS A 41 -17.69 -4.31 -8.30
CA LYS A 41 -18.09 -4.77 -6.96
C LYS A 41 -18.82 -3.67 -6.21
N VAL A 42 -20.01 -3.97 -5.70
CA VAL A 42 -20.79 -3.08 -4.84
C VAL A 42 -20.73 -3.58 -3.41
N VAL A 43 -20.37 -2.69 -2.49
CA VAL A 43 -20.46 -2.90 -1.04
C VAL A 43 -21.55 -1.96 -0.53
N ALA A 44 -22.74 -2.53 -0.30
CA ALA A 44 -23.94 -1.76 0.04
C ALA A 44 -24.15 -1.56 1.55
N ASP A 45 -23.38 -2.25 2.40
CA ASP A 45 -23.46 -2.05 3.85
C ASP A 45 -22.84 -0.70 4.24
N LYS A 46 -23.70 0.24 4.67
CA LYS A 46 -23.31 1.59 5.11
C LYS A 46 -22.39 1.60 6.34
N LYS A 47 -22.35 0.51 7.11
CA LYS A 47 -21.44 0.35 8.25
C LYS A 47 -20.05 -0.15 7.83
N SER A 48 -19.90 -0.61 6.58
CA SER A 48 -18.62 -1.04 6.05
C SER A 48 -17.71 0.15 5.80
N LEU A 49 -16.45 0.04 6.22
CA LEU A 49 -15.39 0.99 5.82
C LEU A 49 -15.22 1.08 4.29
N PHE A 50 -15.66 0.04 3.57
CA PHE A 50 -15.60 -0.03 2.13
C PHE A 50 -16.96 0.22 1.48
N TYR A 51 -17.93 0.84 2.16
CA TYR A 51 -19.20 1.22 1.54
C TYR A 51 -18.94 2.00 0.25
N GLY A 52 -19.47 1.51 -0.87
CA GLY A 52 -19.22 2.09 -2.18
C GLY A 52 -19.08 1.07 -3.29
N ILE A 53 -18.55 1.53 -4.41
CA ILE A 53 -18.33 0.74 -5.62
C ILE A 53 -16.84 0.68 -5.90
N HIS A 54 -16.36 -0.52 -6.24
CA HIS A 54 -14.95 -0.81 -6.35
C HIS A 54 -14.62 -1.47 -7.68
N TYR A 55 -13.50 -1.05 -8.25
CA TYR A 55 -12.85 -1.74 -9.36
C TYR A 55 -11.40 -2.00 -9.02
N ILE A 56 -10.95 -3.21 -9.31
CA ILE A 56 -9.58 -3.65 -9.08
C ILE A 56 -8.88 -3.67 -10.44
N TYR A 57 -7.68 -3.14 -10.48
CA TYR A 57 -6.79 -3.19 -11.64
C TYR A 57 -5.54 -3.93 -11.22
N ALA A 58 -5.20 -4.98 -11.97
CA ALA A 58 -4.07 -5.84 -11.68
C ALA A 58 -3.11 -5.85 -12.87
N ASP A 59 -1.85 -5.51 -12.60
CA ASP A 59 -0.82 -5.59 -13.63
C ASP A 59 -0.55 -7.07 -14.03
N PRO A 60 0.19 -7.31 -15.12
CA PRO A 60 0.40 -8.68 -15.61
C PRO A 60 1.05 -9.61 -14.57
N LYS A 61 1.88 -9.09 -13.65
CA LYS A 61 2.46 -9.90 -12.57
C LYS A 61 1.40 -10.24 -11.52
N ALA A 62 0.57 -9.27 -11.14
CA ALA A 62 -0.53 -9.50 -10.22
C ALA A 62 -1.53 -10.53 -10.77
N ILE A 63 -1.86 -10.48 -12.07
CA ILE A 63 -2.72 -11.48 -12.71
C ILE A 63 -2.13 -12.90 -12.63
N LYS A 64 -0.81 -13.06 -12.88
CA LYS A 64 -0.14 -14.35 -12.65
C LYS A 64 -0.26 -14.81 -11.21
N GLY A 65 -0.15 -13.89 -10.25
CA GLY A 65 -0.30 -14.20 -8.84
C GLY A 65 -1.72 -14.66 -8.46
N TYR A 66 -2.75 -13.99 -9.00
CA TYR A 66 -4.14 -14.41 -8.84
C TYR A 66 -4.40 -15.80 -9.42
N GLN A 67 -3.89 -16.07 -10.63
CA GLN A 67 -4.00 -17.39 -11.28
C GLN A 67 -3.31 -18.50 -10.47
N ALA A 68 -2.24 -18.16 -9.74
CA ALA A 68 -1.50 -19.08 -8.86
C ALA A 68 -2.10 -19.19 -7.44
N GLY A 69 -3.35 -18.78 -7.23
CA GLY A 69 -4.02 -18.86 -5.93
C GLY A 69 -3.50 -17.81 -4.94
N ASN A 70 -3.41 -16.56 -5.37
CA ASN A 70 -2.88 -15.41 -4.60
C ASN A 70 -1.43 -15.58 -4.16
N LYS A 71 -0.58 -16.14 -5.03
CA LYS A 71 0.87 -16.22 -4.83
C LYS A 71 1.56 -15.18 -5.72
N PHE A 72 1.75 -13.98 -5.21
CA PHE A 72 2.16 -12.84 -6.03
C PHE A 72 3.67 -12.76 -6.25
N PRO A 73 4.16 -12.69 -7.51
CA PRO A 73 5.56 -12.39 -7.79
C PRO A 73 5.98 -11.02 -7.26
N GLU A 74 7.27 -10.86 -6.96
CA GLU A 74 7.84 -9.57 -6.55
C GLU A 74 7.56 -8.46 -7.59
N GLY A 75 7.13 -7.30 -7.08
CA GLY A 75 6.74 -6.16 -7.89
C GLY A 75 5.36 -6.27 -8.53
N SER A 76 4.55 -7.27 -8.18
CA SER A 76 3.12 -7.29 -8.53
C SER A 76 2.42 -6.04 -8.00
N ARG A 77 1.54 -5.43 -8.80
CA ARG A 77 0.80 -4.23 -8.41
C ARG A 77 -0.69 -4.42 -8.59
N ILE A 78 -1.43 -4.02 -7.56
CA ILE A 78 -2.88 -4.04 -7.50
C ILE A 78 -3.33 -2.63 -7.14
N VAL A 79 -4.20 -2.06 -7.96
CA VAL A 79 -4.84 -0.77 -7.71
C VAL A 79 -6.32 -1.01 -7.48
N VAL A 80 -6.91 -0.33 -6.50
CA VAL A 80 -8.36 -0.31 -6.30
C VAL A 80 -8.84 1.12 -6.45
N GLU A 81 -9.79 1.33 -7.35
CA GLU A 81 -10.57 2.56 -7.41
C GLU A 81 -11.83 2.41 -6.58
N HIS A 82 -12.10 3.38 -5.72
CA HIS A 82 -13.30 3.45 -4.90
C HIS A 82 -14.15 4.65 -5.35
N PHE A 83 -15.43 4.38 -5.58
CA PHE A 83 -16.45 5.34 -5.94
C PHE A 83 -17.56 5.34 -4.89
N ASN A 84 -18.14 6.51 -4.64
CA ASN A 84 -19.29 6.64 -3.75
C ASN A 84 -20.56 6.07 -4.41
N ILE A 85 -21.51 5.62 -3.61
CA ILE A 85 -22.89 5.36 -4.07
C ILE A 85 -23.66 6.69 -4.04
N LYS A 86 -24.35 7.04 -5.13
CA LYS A 86 -25.10 8.32 -5.23
C LYS A 86 -26.44 8.17 -4.53
N GLY A 87 -26.56 8.72 -3.32
CA GLY A 87 -27.72 8.47 -2.45
C GLY A 87 -27.76 6.99 -2.07
N ASP A 88 -28.85 6.31 -2.44
CA ASP A 88 -29.01 4.86 -2.28
C ASP A 88 -29.02 4.10 -3.62
N ASN A 89 -28.72 4.79 -4.73
CA ASN A 89 -28.68 4.17 -6.06
C ASN A 89 -27.28 3.66 -6.38
N SER A 90 -27.10 2.34 -6.32
CA SER A 90 -25.86 1.65 -6.67
C SER A 90 -25.82 1.15 -8.13
N ALA A 91 -26.81 1.45 -8.95
CA ALA A 91 -26.84 1.04 -10.36
C ALA A 91 -25.79 1.77 -11.21
N VAL A 92 -25.43 2.99 -10.82
CA VAL A 92 -24.41 3.81 -11.48
C VAL A 92 -23.29 4.17 -10.52
N ASP A 93 -22.12 4.45 -11.07
CA ASP A 93 -20.98 4.90 -10.27
C ASP A 93 -21.18 6.37 -9.88
N GLY A 94 -21.08 6.66 -8.58
CA GLY A 94 -21.02 8.04 -8.11
C GLY A 94 -19.63 8.65 -8.31
N PRO A 95 -19.34 9.79 -7.67
CA PRO A 95 -18.03 10.41 -7.76
C PRO A 95 -16.91 9.47 -7.27
N LYS A 96 -15.77 9.49 -7.97
CA LYS A 96 -14.55 8.83 -7.49
C LYS A 96 -14.17 9.43 -6.14
N ASN A 97 -13.94 8.57 -5.16
CA ASN A 97 -13.58 8.95 -3.80
C ASN A 97 -12.05 8.91 -3.63
N MET A 98 -11.48 7.73 -3.85
CA MET A 98 -10.07 7.47 -3.59
C MET A 98 -9.53 6.35 -4.48
N VAL A 99 -8.20 6.27 -4.55
CA VAL A 99 -7.49 5.17 -5.20
C VAL A 99 -6.47 4.63 -4.21
N VAL A 100 -6.32 3.31 -4.11
CA VAL A 100 -5.28 2.68 -3.29
C VAL A 100 -4.41 1.77 -4.14
N LEU A 101 -3.14 1.65 -3.78
CA LEU A 101 -2.14 0.81 -4.39
C LEU A 101 -1.61 -0.17 -3.35
N MET A 102 -1.56 -1.44 -3.74
CA MET A 102 -0.72 -2.46 -3.13
C MET A 102 0.38 -2.86 -4.12
N LYS A 103 1.63 -2.90 -3.65
CA LYS A 103 2.76 -3.41 -4.44
C LYS A 103 3.49 -4.47 -3.63
N LYS A 104 3.68 -5.66 -4.21
CA LYS A 104 4.54 -6.70 -3.62
C LYS A 104 5.97 -6.18 -3.60
N ASP A 105 6.50 -5.99 -2.41
CA ASP A 105 7.80 -5.40 -2.18
C ASP A 105 8.44 -6.01 -0.93
N LYS A 106 9.37 -6.94 -1.13
CA LYS A 106 10.01 -7.70 -0.05
C LYS A 106 10.77 -6.82 0.95
N SER A 107 11.07 -5.57 0.62
CA SER A 107 11.69 -4.61 1.56
C SER A 107 10.73 -4.16 2.66
N GLN A 108 9.43 -4.26 2.45
CA GLN A 108 8.38 -3.81 3.37
C GLN A 108 8.13 -4.84 4.48
N LYS A 109 9.12 -5.02 5.37
CA LYS A 109 9.09 -6.06 6.42
C LYS A 109 7.94 -5.91 7.41
N ASN A 110 7.59 -4.66 7.75
CA ASN A 110 6.55 -4.35 8.73
C ASN A 110 5.13 -4.64 8.22
N THR A 111 4.98 -4.89 6.92
CA THR A 111 3.69 -5.07 6.24
C THR A 111 3.66 -6.33 5.39
N GLY A 112 4.36 -7.38 5.83
CA GLY A 112 4.31 -8.69 5.17
C GLY A 112 4.86 -8.72 3.74
N GLY A 113 5.73 -7.77 3.40
CA GLY A 113 6.28 -7.63 2.05
C GLY A 113 5.33 -6.93 1.07
N TRP A 114 4.45 -6.06 1.56
CA TRP A 114 3.55 -5.25 0.74
C TRP A 114 3.68 -3.76 1.04
N LEU A 115 3.97 -2.96 0.02
CA LEU A 115 3.79 -1.51 0.10
C LEU A 115 2.30 -1.19 -0.04
N TYR A 116 1.80 -0.33 0.85
CA TYR A 116 0.45 0.23 0.79
C TYR A 116 0.56 1.74 0.56
N ALA A 117 -0.24 2.26 -0.36
CA ALA A 117 -0.32 3.69 -0.65
C ALA A 117 -1.74 4.09 -1.00
N GLY A 118 -2.19 5.25 -0.51
CA GLY A 118 -3.48 5.81 -0.87
C GLY A 118 -3.32 7.12 -1.64
N TYR A 119 -4.30 7.43 -2.48
CA TYR A 119 -4.37 8.62 -3.29
C TYR A 119 -5.78 9.21 -3.25
N THR A 120 -5.85 10.52 -3.35
CA THR A 120 -7.10 11.27 -3.56
C THR A 120 -7.73 10.93 -4.92
N ALA A 121 -8.97 11.36 -5.15
CA ALA A 121 -9.66 11.16 -6.43
C ALA A 121 -8.90 11.72 -7.65
N ASP A 122 -8.14 12.81 -7.47
CA ASP A 122 -7.27 13.42 -8.49
C ASP A 122 -5.87 12.78 -8.57
N GLY A 123 -5.60 11.72 -7.81
CA GLY A 123 -4.39 10.91 -7.90
C GLY A 123 -3.19 11.45 -7.13
N LYS A 124 -3.38 12.42 -6.23
CA LYS A 124 -2.31 12.92 -5.35
C LYS A 124 -2.13 11.98 -4.16
N PRO A 125 -0.91 11.82 -3.64
CA PRO A 125 -0.68 11.06 -2.41
C PRO A 125 -1.58 11.52 -1.27
N SER A 126 -2.29 10.57 -0.67
CA SER A 126 -3.00 10.76 0.59
C SER A 126 -2.04 10.64 1.78
N ARG A 127 -2.54 10.96 2.98
CA ARG A 127 -1.81 10.80 4.25
C ARG A 127 -2.21 9.53 5.01
N LEU A 128 -2.70 8.51 4.31
CA LEU A 128 -3.02 7.24 4.95
C LEU A 128 -1.76 6.57 5.50
N ASP A 129 -1.85 6.08 6.73
CA ASP A 129 -0.81 5.28 7.36
C ASP A 129 -0.84 3.86 6.77
N PRO A 130 0.25 3.39 6.13
CA PRO A 130 0.27 2.10 5.44
C PRO A 130 0.09 0.91 6.40
N VAL A 131 0.40 1.08 7.69
CA VAL A 131 0.23 0.03 8.69
C VAL A 131 -1.19 0.10 9.27
N LYS A 132 -1.53 1.22 9.91
CA LYS A 132 -2.79 1.37 10.67
C LYS A 132 -4.02 1.39 9.79
N ASN A 133 -3.95 2.02 8.62
CA ASN A 133 -5.12 2.14 7.74
C ASN A 133 -5.24 1.00 6.73
N CYS A 134 -4.18 0.19 6.53
CA CYS A 134 -4.16 -0.83 5.49
C CYS A 134 -3.70 -2.20 6.03
N PHE A 135 -2.43 -2.33 6.41
CA PHE A 135 -1.86 -3.65 6.71
C PHE A 135 -2.52 -4.35 7.90
N GLU A 136 -2.85 -3.66 8.99
CA GLU A 136 -3.43 -4.29 10.18
C GLU A 136 -4.72 -5.07 9.86
N CYS A 137 -5.61 -4.50 9.04
CA CYS A 137 -6.82 -5.18 8.58
C CYS A 137 -6.49 -6.35 7.65
N HIS A 138 -5.58 -6.14 6.69
CA HIS A 138 -5.17 -7.19 5.75
C HIS A 138 -4.48 -8.36 6.47
N GLN A 139 -3.70 -8.09 7.50
CA GLN A 139 -3.06 -9.09 8.36
C GLN A 139 -4.11 -9.86 9.15
N LYS A 140 -5.05 -9.16 9.79
CA LYS A 140 -6.10 -9.80 10.60
C LYS A 140 -7.00 -10.71 9.76
N GLU A 141 -7.47 -10.23 8.61
CA GLU A 141 -8.55 -10.89 7.88
C GLU A 141 -8.04 -11.84 6.78
N VAL A 142 -6.88 -11.56 6.17
CA VAL A 142 -6.41 -12.27 4.96
C VAL A 142 -4.91 -12.58 4.95
N ALA A 143 -4.25 -12.72 6.12
CA ALA A 143 -2.85 -13.14 6.18
C ALA A 143 -2.57 -14.46 5.43
N GLY A 144 -3.49 -15.43 5.51
CA GLY A 144 -3.36 -16.72 4.80
C GLY A 144 -3.51 -16.64 3.28
N ARG A 145 -3.84 -15.48 2.71
CA ARG A 145 -4.06 -15.24 1.28
C ARG A 145 -3.10 -14.20 0.70
N ASP A 146 -1.88 -14.18 1.22
CA ASP A 146 -0.84 -13.20 0.93
C ASP A 146 -1.33 -11.76 1.09
N TYR A 147 -2.16 -11.52 2.13
CA TYR A 147 -2.71 -10.22 2.47
C TYR A 147 -3.60 -9.60 1.38
N VAL A 148 -4.18 -10.38 0.46
CA VAL A 148 -5.04 -9.87 -0.64
C VAL A 148 -6.44 -10.51 -0.58
N PHE A 149 -7.48 -9.68 -0.47
CA PHE A 149 -8.88 -10.13 -0.39
C PHE A 149 -9.40 -10.70 -1.71
N SER A 150 -9.09 -10.02 -2.82
CA SER A 150 -9.53 -10.39 -4.16
C SER A 150 -8.91 -11.72 -4.61
N GLY A 151 -9.53 -12.34 -5.59
CA GLY A 151 -9.06 -13.57 -6.23
C GLY A 151 -9.24 -13.50 -7.75
N ILE A 152 -8.78 -14.54 -8.44
CA ILE A 152 -8.90 -14.60 -9.92
C ILE A 152 -10.35 -14.53 -10.42
N ALA A 153 -11.32 -14.95 -9.59
CA ALA A 153 -12.74 -14.88 -9.92
C ALA A 153 -13.25 -13.44 -10.11
N ASP A 154 -12.62 -12.44 -9.48
CA ASP A 154 -13.00 -11.04 -9.64
C ASP A 154 -12.70 -10.50 -11.04
N PHE A 155 -11.84 -11.16 -11.83
CA PHE A 155 -11.39 -10.69 -13.16
C PHE A 155 -12.02 -11.46 -14.33
N LYS A 156 -13.02 -12.30 -14.04
CA LYS A 156 -13.78 -13.06 -15.03
C LYS A 156 -14.87 -12.20 -15.66
#